data_AF-A0A662ICT1-F1
#
_entry.id   AF-A0A662ICT1-F1
#
_cell.length_a   1.000
_cell.length_b   1.000
_cell.length_c   1.000
_cell.angle_alpha   90.00
_cell.angle_beta   90.00
_cell.angle_gamma   90.00
#
_symmetry.space_group_name_H-M   'P 1'
#
loop_
_entity.id
_entity.type
_entity.pdbx_description
1 polymer ?
#
loop_
_entity_poly.entity_id
_entity_poly.type
_entity_poly.pdbx_seq_one_letter_code
_entity_poly.pdbx_strand_id
1 'polypeptide(L)'
;MSPLERLWAIAQKERKLIIGLMSGTSADGVSAVVAEIRGCGLDTKFKLIRHNTYPYPRGVKEKLFAAFRGEASTPEICLLNFVIGELFAKAALAVVEEAGLSIHDVDLVASHGQTIWHQPALRELGGIRTRATLQIGEPAVIAERTGRPVVADFRVRDVAAGGQGAPISAYVDYILFRREEESVAVQNIGGIANVTYL
;
A
#
# COMPACT_ATOMS: atom_id res chain seq x y z
N MET A 1 15.00 -9.99 21.07
CA MET A 1 13.65 -9.40 21.04
C MET A 1 12.80 -10.25 20.11
N SER A 2 11.69 -10.78 20.59
CA SER A 2 10.73 -11.53 19.77
C SER A 2 10.06 -10.62 18.73
N PRO A 3 9.46 -11.17 17.65
CA PRO A 3 8.70 -10.36 16.69
C PRO A 3 7.59 -9.53 17.36
N LEU A 4 6.91 -10.09 18.37
CA LEU A 4 5.85 -9.40 19.10
C LEU A 4 6.40 -8.24 19.95
N GLU A 5 7.50 -8.45 20.67
CA GLU A 5 8.17 -7.41 21.44
C GLU A 5 8.63 -6.26 20.53
N ARG A 6 9.12 -6.58 19.32
CA ARG A 6 9.53 -5.56 18.33
C ARG A 6 8.34 -4.72 17.88
N LEU A 7 7.21 -5.35 17.54
CA LEU A 7 6.00 -4.63 17.16
C LEU A 7 5.48 -3.76 18.30
N TRP A 8 5.48 -4.28 19.53
CA TRP A 8 5.08 -3.52 20.71
C TRP A 8 5.99 -2.31 20.93
N ALA A 9 7.31 -2.49 20.85
CA ALA A 9 8.29 -1.41 20.99
C ALA A 9 8.08 -0.32 19.92
N ILE A 10 7.85 -0.71 18.66
CA ILE A 10 7.54 0.24 17.58
C ILE A 10 6.24 1.00 17.90
N ALA A 11 5.18 0.30 18.33
CA ALA A 11 3.89 0.92 18.62
C ALA A 11 4.01 2.05 19.67
N GLN A 12 4.85 1.85 20.68
CA GLN A 12 5.10 2.81 21.77
C GLN A 12 5.98 4.00 21.37
N LYS A 13 6.63 4.00 20.20
CA LYS A 13 7.43 5.14 19.75
C LYS A 13 6.56 6.38 19.49
N GLU A 14 6.97 7.52 20.03
CA GLU A 14 6.35 8.83 19.76
C GLU A 14 6.50 9.26 18.29
N ARG A 15 7.63 8.88 17.68
CA ARG A 15 7.99 9.12 16.28
C ARG A 15 8.32 7.81 15.60
N LYS A 16 7.68 7.53 14.46
CA LYS A 16 7.92 6.34 13.65
C LYS A 16 8.44 6.73 12.27
N LEU A 17 9.48 6.05 11.80
CA LEU A 17 9.98 6.19 10.44
C LEU A 17 9.43 5.04 9.59
N ILE A 18 8.56 5.35 8.64
CA ILE A 18 7.78 4.37 7.89
C ILE A 18 8.08 4.49 6.41
N ILE A 19 8.30 3.34 5.76
CA ILE A 19 8.28 3.25 4.31
C ILE A 19 6.84 3.00 3.87
N GLY A 20 6.30 3.84 2.98
CA GLY A 20 5.03 3.57 2.29
C GLY A 20 5.29 3.11 0.87
N LEU A 21 4.66 2.01 0.45
CA LEU A 21 4.78 1.44 -0.89
C LEU A 21 3.41 1.30 -1.54
N MET A 22 3.30 1.74 -2.78
CA MET A 22 2.11 1.54 -3.60
C MET A 22 2.45 1.45 -5.08
N SER A 23 1.59 0.80 -5.85
CA SER A 23 1.59 0.93 -7.30
C SER A 23 0.16 1.11 -7.79
N GLY A 24 -0.05 2.18 -8.56
CA GLY A 24 -1.34 2.50 -9.16
C GLY A 24 -1.71 1.52 -10.28
N THR A 25 -2.96 1.59 -10.75
CA THR A 25 -3.45 0.78 -11.87
C THR A 25 -2.83 1.19 -13.21
N SER A 26 -2.15 2.34 -13.30
CA SER A 26 -1.35 2.72 -14.46
C SER A 26 -0.09 1.85 -14.62
N ALA A 27 0.31 1.12 -13.57
CA ALA A 27 1.49 0.25 -13.55
C ALA A 27 2.76 0.95 -14.06
N ASP A 28 2.93 2.23 -13.70
CA ASP A 28 4.11 3.01 -14.09
C ASP A 28 5.35 2.63 -13.28
N GLY A 29 5.16 2.03 -12.11
CA GLY A 29 6.22 1.57 -11.24
C GLY A 29 5.77 1.44 -9.78
N VAL A 30 6.73 1.22 -8.90
CA VAL A 30 6.53 1.25 -7.45
C VAL A 30 6.79 2.66 -6.96
N SER A 31 5.76 3.34 -6.47
CA SER A 31 5.92 4.58 -5.72
C SER A 31 6.29 4.22 -4.28
N ALA A 32 7.44 4.71 -3.85
CA ALA A 32 7.94 4.51 -2.50
C ALA A 32 8.15 5.87 -1.81
N VAL A 33 7.79 5.92 -0.54
CA VAL A 33 8.00 7.09 0.32
C VAL A 33 8.68 6.67 1.60
N VAL A 34 9.55 7.52 2.13
CA VAL A 34 10.00 7.49 3.53
C VAL A 34 9.36 8.68 4.21
N ALA A 35 8.55 8.41 5.24
CA ALA A 35 7.88 9.43 6.01
C ALA A 35 8.08 9.22 7.50
N GLU A 36 8.26 10.32 8.21
CA GLU A 36 8.16 10.36 9.65
C GLU A 36 6.71 10.58 10.04
N ILE A 37 6.16 9.72 10.88
CA ILE A 37 4.79 9.79 11.41
C ILE A 37 4.85 9.99 12.92
N ARG A 38 4.03 10.91 13.43
CA ARG A 38 3.84 11.19 14.87
C ARG A 38 2.35 11.23 15.20
N GLY A 39 2.02 10.98 16.47
CA GLY A 39 0.63 10.99 16.93
C GLY A 39 -0.19 9.83 16.38
N CYS A 40 -1.51 9.90 16.57
CA CYS A 40 -2.46 8.92 16.05
C CYS A 40 -3.84 9.56 15.85
N GLY A 41 -4.69 8.91 15.06
CA GLY A 41 -6.04 9.42 14.77
C GLY A 41 -6.01 10.84 14.22
N LEU A 42 -6.81 11.71 14.83
CA LEU A 42 -6.96 13.11 14.44
C LEU A 42 -5.71 13.97 14.68
N ASP A 43 -4.82 13.53 15.56
CA ASP A 43 -3.55 14.21 15.90
C ASP A 43 -2.37 13.71 15.07
N THR A 44 -2.61 12.84 14.08
CA THR A 44 -1.55 12.31 13.24
C THR A 44 -0.88 13.42 12.45
N LYS A 45 0.44 13.52 12.57
CA LYS A 45 1.29 14.44 11.81
C LYS A 45 2.28 13.63 10.99
N PHE A 46 2.56 14.09 9.77
CA PHE A 46 3.56 13.47 8.92
C PHE A 46 4.58 14.50 8.44
N LYS A 47 5.80 14.01 8.20
CA LYS A 47 6.84 14.73 7.48
C LYS A 47 7.39 13.81 6.40
N LEU A 48 7.21 14.19 5.14
CA LEU A 48 7.83 13.51 4.02
C LEU A 48 9.34 13.75 4.05
N ILE A 49 10.12 12.67 4.01
CA ILE A 49 11.59 12.74 3.99
C ILE A 49 12.10 12.54 2.57
N ARG A 50 11.65 11.47 1.92
CA ARG A 50 12.01 11.14 0.54
C ARG A 50 10.84 10.45 -0.15
N HIS A 51 10.70 10.67 -1.44
CA HIS A 51 9.81 9.89 -2.29
C HIS A 51 10.46 9.67 -3.65
N ASN A 52 10.16 8.54 -4.27
CA ASN A 52 10.53 8.27 -5.65
C ASN A 52 9.56 7.24 -6.25
N THR A 53 9.54 7.15 -7.58
CA THR A 53 8.82 6.10 -8.32
C THR A 53 9.81 5.30 -9.14
N TYR A 54 9.86 4.00 -8.89
CA TYR A 54 10.78 3.07 -9.54
C TYR A 54 10.05 2.31 -10.65
N PRO A 55 10.41 2.51 -11.93
CA PRO A 55 9.65 1.96 -13.04
C PRO A 55 9.71 0.43 -13.06
N TYR A 56 8.58 -0.19 -13.42
CA TYR A 56 8.58 -1.63 -13.63
C TYR A 56 9.39 -2.01 -14.88
N PRO A 57 10.11 -3.15 -14.86
CA PRO A 57 10.66 -3.74 -16.07
C PRO A 57 9.55 -4.00 -17.09
N ARG A 58 9.84 -3.80 -18.37
CA ARG A 58 8.85 -3.92 -19.47
C ARG A 58 8.05 -5.22 -19.42
N GLY A 59 8.72 -6.37 -19.27
CA GLY A 59 8.06 -7.68 -19.22
C GLY A 59 7.12 -7.85 -18.02
N VAL A 60 7.40 -7.19 -16.88
CA VAL A 60 6.52 -7.18 -15.72
C VAL A 60 5.29 -6.32 -16.00
N LYS A 61 5.48 -5.14 -16.60
CA LYS A 61 4.38 -4.24 -16.99
C LYS A 61 3.41 -4.93 -17.96
N GLU A 62 3.93 -5.63 -18.98
CA GLU A 62 3.11 -6.38 -19.95
C GLU A 62 2.27 -7.48 -19.25
N LYS A 63 2.86 -8.23 -18.33
CA LYS A 63 2.16 -9.27 -17.56
C LYS A 63 1.13 -8.70 -16.58
N LEU A 64 1.41 -7.56 -15.94
CA LEU A 64 0.43 -6.85 -15.12
C LEU A 64 -0.79 -6.41 -15.92
N PHE A 65 -0.59 -5.86 -17.12
CA PHE A 65 -1.73 -5.46 -17.97
C PHE A 65 -2.57 -6.66 -18.43
N ALA A 66 -1.96 -7.81 -18.74
CA ALA A 66 -2.69 -9.04 -18.98
C ALA A 66 -3.51 -9.46 -17.75
N ALA A 67 -2.92 -9.37 -16.55
CA ALA A 67 -3.61 -9.67 -15.30
C ALA A 67 -4.79 -8.72 -15.03
N PHE A 68 -4.65 -7.42 -15.30
CA PHE A 68 -5.75 -6.43 -15.14
C PHE A 68 -6.93 -6.71 -16.07
N ARG A 69 -6.68 -7.32 -17.23
CA ARG A 69 -7.73 -7.74 -18.17
C ARG A 69 -8.32 -9.13 -17.83
N GLY A 70 -7.83 -9.79 -16.78
CA GLY A 70 -8.24 -11.15 -16.43
C GLY A 70 -7.69 -12.22 -17.37
N GLU A 71 -6.67 -11.91 -18.16
CA GLU A 71 -6.05 -12.81 -19.14
C GLU A 71 -4.89 -13.62 -18.56
N ALA A 72 -4.39 -13.26 -17.37
CA ALA A 72 -3.32 -13.97 -16.70
C ALA A 72 -3.83 -15.25 -16.02
N SER A 73 -3.11 -16.34 -16.22
CA SER A 73 -3.37 -17.61 -15.55
C SER A 73 -3.00 -17.57 -14.07
N THR A 74 -3.54 -18.49 -13.27
CA THR A 74 -3.20 -18.60 -11.83
C THR A 74 -1.69 -18.77 -11.58
N PRO A 75 -0.93 -19.59 -12.34
CA PRO A 75 0.53 -19.65 -12.19
C PRO A 75 1.22 -18.31 -12.48
N GLU A 76 0.74 -17.54 -13.46
CA GLU A 76 1.31 -16.22 -13.76
C GLU A 76 1.04 -15.21 -12.65
N ILE A 77 -0.18 -15.18 -12.10
CA ILE A 77 -0.51 -14.32 -10.95
C ILE A 77 0.34 -14.71 -9.72
N CYS A 78 0.54 -16.01 -9.49
CA CYS A 78 1.40 -16.52 -8.42
C CYS A 78 2.84 -16.02 -8.58
N LEU A 79 3.41 -16.14 -9.78
CA LEU A 79 4.76 -15.64 -10.06
C LEU A 79 4.83 -14.12 -9.91
N LEU A 80 3.85 -13.39 -10.46
CA LEU A 80 3.77 -11.94 -10.35
C LEU A 80 3.72 -11.50 -8.89
N ASN A 81 3.03 -12.21 -8.00
CA ASN A 81 2.99 -11.87 -6.57
C ASN A 81 4.38 -11.77 -5.94
N PHE A 82 5.25 -12.74 -6.22
CA PHE A 82 6.62 -12.75 -5.73
C PHE A 82 7.53 -11.75 -6.46
N VAL A 83 7.40 -11.64 -7.79
CA VAL A 83 8.18 -10.68 -8.59
C VAL A 83 7.89 -9.24 -8.16
N ILE A 84 6.61 -8.90 -7.95
CA ILE A 84 6.22 -7.58 -7.46
C ILE A 84 6.73 -7.38 -6.02
N GLY A 85 6.69 -8.41 -5.16
CA GLY A 85 7.30 -8.35 -3.82
C GLY A 85 8.79 -7.99 -3.86
N GLU A 86 9.57 -8.60 -4.76
CA GLU A 86 10.99 -8.28 -4.95
C GLU A 86 11.20 -6.84 -5.43
N LEU A 87 10.36 -6.36 -6.35
CA LEU A 87 10.45 -4.98 -6.87
C LEU A 87 10.07 -3.96 -5.79
N PHE A 88 9.08 -4.27 -4.97
CA PHE A 88 8.69 -3.45 -3.82
C PHE A 88 9.79 -3.40 -2.76
N ALA A 89 10.43 -4.53 -2.46
CA ALA A 89 11.58 -4.57 -1.56
C ALA A 89 12.75 -3.72 -2.09
N LYS A 90 13.08 -3.84 -3.38
CA LYS A 90 14.12 -3.02 -4.02
C LYS A 90 13.80 -1.53 -3.94
N ALA A 91 12.56 -1.14 -4.24
CA ALA A 91 12.11 0.24 -4.12
C ALA A 91 12.20 0.76 -2.69
N ALA A 92 11.84 -0.07 -1.69
CA ALA A 92 11.96 0.27 -0.28
C ALA A 92 13.42 0.54 0.14
N LEU A 93 14.34 -0.33 -0.26
CA LEU A 93 15.77 -0.17 0.03
C LEU A 93 16.35 1.07 -0.66
N ALA A 94 16.02 1.27 -1.94
CA ALA A 94 16.50 2.40 -2.71
C ALA A 94 16.02 3.75 -2.15
N VAL A 95 14.74 3.88 -1.78
CA VAL A 95 14.21 5.17 -1.28
C VAL A 95 14.80 5.54 0.08
N VAL A 96 15.18 4.55 0.88
CA VAL A 96 15.87 4.74 2.17
C VAL A 96 17.30 5.19 1.95
N GLU A 97 18.02 4.56 1.03
CA GLU A 97 19.39 4.96 0.67
C GLU A 97 19.40 6.38 0.10
N GLU A 98 18.47 6.71 -0.80
CA GLU A 98 18.31 8.06 -1.35
C GLU A 98 17.96 9.11 -0.28
N ALA A 99 17.36 8.69 0.84
CA ALA A 99 17.09 9.55 1.98
C ALA A 99 18.32 9.77 2.88
N GLY A 100 19.46 9.12 2.58
CA GLY A 100 20.66 9.13 3.42
C GLY A 100 20.50 8.33 4.72
N LEU A 101 19.61 7.35 4.72
CA LEU A 101 19.26 6.53 5.89
C LEU A 101 19.71 5.07 5.70
N SER A 102 19.81 4.33 6.80
CA SER A 102 19.91 2.88 6.79
C SER A 102 18.52 2.25 6.86
N ILE A 103 18.35 1.07 6.26
CA ILE A 103 17.12 0.27 6.48
C ILE A 103 16.92 -0.06 7.96
N HIS A 104 17.98 0.02 8.78
CA HIS A 104 17.89 -0.14 10.23
C HIS A 104 17.28 1.03 10.99
N ASP A 105 17.19 2.21 10.37
CA ASP A 105 16.53 3.39 10.93
C ASP A 105 15.00 3.33 10.76
N VAL A 106 14.53 2.50 9.83
CA VAL A 106 13.11 2.34 9.51
C VAL A 106 12.45 1.35 10.48
N ASP A 107 11.29 1.75 11.00
CA ASP A 107 10.52 0.98 11.95
C ASP A 107 9.72 -0.14 11.27
N LEU A 108 9.02 0.18 10.18
CA LEU A 108 8.21 -0.76 9.42
C LEU A 108 8.02 -0.32 7.97
N VAL A 109 7.56 -1.25 7.14
CA VAL A 109 7.09 -1.02 5.77
C VAL A 109 5.57 -1.16 5.74
N ALA A 110 4.88 -0.22 5.12
CA ALA A 110 3.46 -0.25 4.83
C ALA A 110 3.28 -0.44 3.32
N SER A 111 2.76 -1.59 2.89
CA SER A 111 2.64 -1.94 1.46
C SER A 111 1.19 -2.13 1.05
N HIS A 112 0.69 -1.28 0.16
CA HIS A 112 -0.60 -1.48 -0.48
C HIS A 112 -0.54 -2.65 -1.49
N GLY A 113 0.62 -2.88 -2.10
CA GLY A 113 0.78 -3.79 -3.23
C GLY A 113 0.21 -3.23 -4.54
N GLN A 114 0.06 -4.13 -5.51
CA GLN A 114 -0.52 -3.89 -6.83
C GLN A 114 -1.90 -4.54 -6.90
N THR A 115 -2.94 -3.77 -7.19
CA THR A 115 -4.28 -4.35 -7.40
C THR A 115 -4.31 -5.13 -8.70
N ILE A 116 -4.68 -6.42 -8.65
CA ILE A 116 -4.98 -7.25 -9.82
C ILE A 116 -6.46 -7.22 -10.13
N TRP A 117 -7.29 -7.38 -9.09
CA TRP A 117 -8.74 -7.39 -9.26
C TRP A 117 -9.43 -6.72 -8.08
N HIS A 118 -10.50 -5.98 -8.36
CA HIS A 118 -11.34 -5.37 -7.36
C HIS A 118 -12.81 -5.57 -7.74
N GLN A 119 -13.53 -6.31 -6.90
CA GLN A 119 -14.92 -6.67 -7.09
C GLN A 119 -15.73 -6.06 -5.93
N PRO A 120 -15.98 -4.74 -5.96
CA PRO A 120 -16.70 -4.09 -4.88
C PRO A 120 -18.16 -4.52 -4.90
N ALA A 121 -18.81 -4.75 -6.06
CA ALA A 121 -20.19 -5.22 -6.09
C ALA A 121 -20.32 -6.66 -5.54
N LEU A 122 -21.36 -6.91 -4.74
CA LEU A 122 -21.69 -8.25 -4.26
C LEU A 122 -21.88 -9.22 -5.43
N ARG A 123 -21.22 -10.37 -5.35
CA ARG A 123 -21.35 -11.50 -6.27
C ARG A 123 -21.72 -12.74 -5.48
N GLU A 124 -22.42 -13.66 -6.13
CA GLU A 124 -22.74 -14.96 -5.56
C GLU A 124 -21.94 -16.05 -6.28
N LEU A 125 -21.34 -16.95 -5.51
CA LEU A 125 -20.69 -18.15 -6.00
C LEU A 125 -21.00 -19.30 -5.04
N GLY A 126 -21.61 -20.38 -5.55
CA GLY A 126 -21.98 -21.53 -4.72
C GLY A 126 -22.93 -21.20 -3.56
N GLY A 127 -23.84 -20.24 -3.75
CA GLY A 127 -24.77 -19.78 -2.70
C GLY A 127 -24.15 -18.83 -1.67
N ILE A 128 -22.88 -18.47 -1.79
CA ILE A 128 -22.20 -17.52 -0.90
C ILE A 128 -22.13 -16.16 -1.59
N ARG A 129 -22.73 -15.14 -0.98
CA ARG A 129 -22.74 -13.78 -1.49
C ARG A 129 -21.69 -12.93 -0.78
N THR A 130 -20.68 -12.46 -1.52
CA THR A 130 -19.59 -11.66 -0.97
C THR A 130 -19.04 -10.64 -1.97
N ARG A 131 -18.26 -9.69 -1.46
CA ARG A 131 -17.35 -8.82 -2.21
C ARG A 131 -15.96 -9.46 -2.24
N ALA A 132 -15.08 -9.03 -3.14
CA ALA A 132 -13.72 -9.56 -3.20
C ALA A 132 -12.72 -8.51 -3.69
N THR A 133 -11.47 -8.65 -3.27
CA THR A 133 -10.37 -7.85 -3.79
C THR A 133 -9.08 -8.64 -3.73
N LEU A 134 -8.18 -8.41 -4.68
CA LEU A 134 -6.88 -9.04 -4.75
C LEU A 134 -5.80 -8.00 -5.03
N GLN A 135 -4.91 -7.84 -4.05
CA GLN A 135 -3.64 -7.13 -4.20
C GLN A 135 -2.52 -8.16 -4.18
N ILE A 136 -1.52 -7.97 -5.03
CA ILE A 136 -0.30 -8.78 -5.07
C ILE A 136 0.93 -7.93 -4.73
N GLY A 137 2.05 -8.58 -4.45
CA GLY A 137 3.26 -7.96 -3.95
C GLY A 137 3.57 -8.53 -2.57
N GLU A 138 4.08 -9.76 -2.56
CA GLU A 138 4.14 -10.64 -1.39
C GLU A 138 4.79 -9.95 -0.17
N PRO A 139 4.01 -9.66 0.90
CA PRO A 139 4.51 -9.02 2.11
C PRO A 139 5.64 -9.80 2.77
N ALA A 140 5.62 -11.13 2.71
CA ALA A 140 6.69 -11.97 3.24
C ALA A 140 8.01 -11.74 2.51
N VAL A 141 7.99 -11.59 1.17
CA VAL A 141 9.19 -11.26 0.39
C VAL A 141 9.72 -9.89 0.81
N ILE A 142 8.85 -8.89 0.95
CA ILE A 142 9.25 -7.55 1.39
C ILE A 142 9.88 -7.61 2.79
N ALA A 143 9.30 -8.38 3.71
CA ALA A 143 9.79 -8.53 5.07
C ALA A 143 11.18 -9.18 5.11
N GLU A 144 11.35 -10.29 4.38
CA GLU A 144 12.61 -11.03 4.30
C GLU A 144 13.73 -10.19 3.67
N ARG A 145 13.41 -9.42 2.63
CA ARG A 145 14.42 -8.60 1.92
C ARG A 145 14.81 -7.33 2.67
N THR A 146 13.90 -6.75 3.46
CA THR A 146 14.17 -5.52 4.23
C THR A 146 14.56 -5.79 5.68
N GLY A 147 14.30 -6.99 6.20
CA GLY A 147 14.41 -7.32 7.62
C GLY A 147 13.49 -6.49 8.53
N ARG A 148 12.48 -5.83 7.95
CA ARG A 148 11.52 -4.96 8.68
C ARG A 148 10.16 -5.64 8.77
N PRO A 149 9.38 -5.36 9.84
CA PRO A 149 7.96 -5.69 9.86
C PRO A 149 7.25 -5.05 8.67
N VAL A 150 6.34 -5.80 8.04
CA VAL A 150 5.53 -5.32 6.93
C VAL A 150 4.07 -5.35 7.34
N VAL A 151 3.38 -4.23 7.18
CA VAL A 151 1.92 -4.13 7.27
C VAL A 151 1.41 -3.99 5.84
N ALA A 152 0.49 -4.86 5.43
CA ALA A 152 -0.01 -4.89 4.06
C ALA A 152 -1.49 -5.26 4.01
N ASP A 153 -2.01 -5.42 2.79
CA ASP A 153 -3.36 -5.92 2.51
C ASP A 153 -4.51 -5.07 3.10
N PHE A 154 -4.33 -3.75 3.02
CA PHE A 154 -5.20 -2.77 3.69
C PHE A 154 -6.68 -2.84 3.26
N ARG A 155 -6.99 -3.32 2.06
CA ARG A 155 -8.37 -3.37 1.53
C ARG A 155 -9.18 -4.53 2.09
N VAL A 156 -8.54 -5.66 2.34
CA VAL A 156 -9.25 -6.92 2.64
C VAL A 156 -10.05 -6.81 3.93
N ARG A 157 -9.53 -6.11 4.96
CA ARG A 157 -10.28 -5.89 6.20
C ARG A 157 -11.57 -5.10 5.97
N ASP A 158 -11.54 -4.03 5.18
CA ASP A 158 -12.72 -3.21 4.90
C ASP A 158 -13.77 -4.00 4.10
N VAL A 159 -13.32 -4.76 3.09
CA VAL A 159 -14.18 -5.66 2.32
C VAL A 159 -14.83 -6.73 3.23
N ALA A 160 -14.05 -7.32 4.15
CA ALA A 160 -14.56 -8.30 5.11
C ALA A 160 -15.56 -7.69 6.10
N ALA A 161 -15.41 -6.41 6.45
CA ALA A 161 -16.35 -5.65 7.27
C ALA A 161 -17.62 -5.20 6.50
N GLY A 162 -17.75 -5.56 5.22
CA GLY A 162 -18.90 -5.21 4.37
C GLY A 162 -18.73 -3.90 3.58
N GLY A 163 -17.62 -3.20 3.79
CA GLY A 163 -17.19 -2.02 3.02
C GLY A 163 -16.82 -2.35 1.58
N GLN A 164 -16.47 -1.33 0.81
CA GLN A 164 -16.12 -1.52 -0.61
C GLN A 164 -14.63 -1.79 -0.81
N GLY A 165 -13.77 -1.60 0.19
CA GLY A 165 -12.32 -1.69 0.09
C GLY A 165 -11.67 -0.46 -0.56
N ALA A 166 -12.44 0.58 -0.89
CA ALA A 166 -11.99 1.80 -1.57
C ALA A 166 -13.02 2.95 -1.44
N PRO A 167 -12.60 4.23 -1.53
CA PRO A 167 -11.21 4.70 -1.41
C PRO A 167 -10.76 4.69 0.05
N ILE A 168 -9.62 4.04 0.34
CA ILE A 168 -9.05 4.04 1.70
C ILE A 168 -8.41 5.38 2.04
N SER A 169 -8.06 6.18 1.02
CA SER A 169 -7.45 7.50 1.21
C SER A 169 -8.37 8.46 1.95
N ALA A 170 -9.70 8.29 1.91
CA ALA A 170 -10.65 9.20 2.54
C ALA A 170 -10.38 9.43 4.03
N TYR A 171 -9.94 8.39 4.75
CA TYR A 171 -9.57 8.53 6.17
C TYR A 171 -8.33 9.42 6.35
N VAL A 172 -7.33 9.27 5.49
CA VAL A 172 -6.12 10.10 5.50
C VAL A 172 -6.46 11.53 5.06
N ASP A 173 -7.28 11.69 4.02
CA ASP A 173 -7.76 12.99 3.55
C ASP A 173 -8.46 13.75 4.68
N TYR A 174 -9.34 13.08 5.45
CA TYR A 174 -10.01 13.64 6.62
C TYR A 174 -9.03 14.05 7.74
N ILE A 175 -7.95 13.30 7.94
CA ILE A 175 -6.95 13.66 8.93
C ILE A 175 -6.14 14.89 8.48
N LEU A 176 -5.77 14.94 7.21
CA LEU A 176 -4.80 15.92 6.70
C LEU A 176 -5.42 17.23 6.22
N PHE A 177 -6.63 17.19 5.68
CA PHE A 177 -7.19 18.31 4.92
C PHE A 177 -8.49 18.89 5.49
N ARG A 178 -9.07 18.30 6.54
CA ARG A 178 -10.28 18.86 7.18
C ARG A 178 -10.02 20.26 7.72
N ARG A 179 -11.02 21.13 7.62
CA ARG A 179 -11.04 22.49 8.19
C ARG A 179 -12.31 22.63 9.03
N GLU A 180 -12.24 23.36 10.14
CA GLU A 180 -13.41 23.51 11.04
C GLU A 180 -14.52 24.37 10.43
N GLU A 181 -14.16 25.35 9.59
CA GLU A 181 -15.09 26.36 9.07
C GLU A 181 -15.33 26.27 7.56
N GLU A 182 -14.73 25.29 6.87
CA GLU A 182 -14.77 25.17 5.42
C GLU A 182 -15.00 23.73 4.96
N SER A 183 -15.82 23.55 3.93
CA SER A 183 -15.91 22.27 3.22
C SER A 183 -14.76 22.13 2.24
N VAL A 184 -14.10 20.97 2.24
CA VAL A 184 -12.95 20.69 1.37
C VAL A 184 -13.24 19.49 0.48
N ALA A 185 -13.06 19.64 -0.83
CA ALA A 185 -13.08 18.53 -1.77
C ALA A 185 -11.64 18.16 -2.18
N VAL A 186 -11.23 16.93 -1.85
CA VAL A 186 -9.93 16.38 -2.23
C VAL A 186 -10.13 15.47 -3.44
N GLN A 187 -9.70 15.91 -4.61
CA GLN A 187 -9.85 15.18 -5.87
C GLN A 187 -8.55 14.45 -6.23
N ASN A 188 -8.60 13.12 -6.27
CA ASN A 188 -7.55 12.29 -6.86
C ASN A 188 -7.88 11.98 -8.32
N ILE A 189 -6.94 12.19 -9.23
CA ILE A 189 -7.08 11.90 -10.67
C ILE A 189 -6.02 10.87 -11.06
N GLY A 190 -6.32 9.59 -10.80
CA GLY A 190 -5.52 8.45 -11.24
C GLY A 190 -6.16 7.72 -12.41
N GLY A 191 -5.82 6.43 -12.60
CA GLY A 191 -6.52 5.58 -13.57
C GLY A 191 -8.03 5.44 -13.29
N ILE A 192 -8.43 5.62 -12.03
CA ILE A 192 -9.81 5.85 -11.60
C ILE A 192 -9.79 7.12 -10.74
N ALA A 193 -10.70 8.06 -11.02
CA ALA A 193 -10.85 9.27 -10.23
C ALA A 193 -11.70 9.00 -8.97
N ASN A 194 -11.35 9.63 -7.86
CA ASN A 194 -12.15 9.61 -6.64
C ASN A 194 -12.08 10.97 -5.92
N VAL A 195 -13.16 11.33 -5.24
CA VAL A 195 -13.24 12.55 -4.44
C VAL A 195 -13.56 12.21 -2.99
N THR A 196 -12.85 12.85 -2.06
CA THR A 196 -13.22 12.88 -0.65
C THR A 196 -13.79 14.27 -0.35
N TYR A 197 -15.03 14.33 0.12
CA TYR A 197 -15.67 15.56 0.58
C TYR A 197 -15.62 15.60 2.11
N LEU A 198 -15.04 16.67 2.65
CA LEU A 198 -14.72 16.88 4.06
C LEU A 198 -15.49 18.08 4.61
#